data_AF-A0AAD6IKW8-F1
#
_entry.id   AF-A0AAD6IKW8-F1
#
_cell.length_a   1.000
_cell.length_b   1.000
_cell.length_c   1.000
_cell.angle_alpha   90.00
_cell.angle_beta   90.00
_cell.angle_gamma   90.00
#
_symmetry.space_group_name_H-M   'P 1'
#
loop_
_entity.id
_entity.type
_entity.pdbx_description
1 polymer ?
#
loop_
_entity_poly.entity_id
_entity_poly.type
_entity_poly.pdbx_seq_one_letter_code
_entity_poly.pdbx_strand_id
1 'polypeptide(L)'
;MASAKILLHSDYTVGLICALPLEMAAAKSMFDEIYPDLPSRPGDPNFYALGRIAVNIAVACLPLKVYGTTSAAVVATQMQCTFGEIQFGLMVGIGGGVLVGKTDIQLGDVVVSSPTEDSGGVIQYDYGKSIENGVIERTGFLNRPPQVLLNAANVLQANYKKGFSQMPSYLSEML
;
A
#
# COMPACT_ATOMS: atom_id res chain seq x y z
N MET A 1 -13.65 33.89 -3.69
CA MET A 1 -13.82 32.67 -2.86
C MET A 1 -13.82 31.50 -3.82
N ALA A 2 -12.83 30.62 -3.76
CA ALA A 2 -12.80 29.44 -4.62
C ALA A 2 -13.96 28.52 -4.21
N SER A 3 -14.77 28.08 -5.17
CA SER A 3 -15.81 27.08 -4.93
C SER A 3 -15.16 25.84 -4.35
N ALA A 4 -15.60 25.39 -3.18
CA ALA A 4 -15.17 24.11 -2.63
C ALA A 4 -15.50 23.02 -3.68
N LYS A 5 -14.49 22.28 -4.11
CA LYS A 5 -14.66 21.20 -5.07
C LYS A 5 -15.49 20.10 -4.39
N ILE A 6 -16.70 19.86 -4.88
CA ILE A 6 -17.51 18.73 -4.42
C ILE A 6 -16.89 17.47 -5.02
N LEU A 7 -16.38 16.60 -4.16
CA LEU A 7 -15.84 15.30 -4.55
C LEU A 7 -16.84 14.20 -4.23
N LEU A 8 -16.85 13.17 -5.06
CA LEU A 8 -17.66 11.96 -4.94
C LEU A 8 -16.75 10.75 -4.76
N HIS A 9 -17.33 9.62 -4.34
CA HIS A 9 -16.61 8.35 -4.24
C HIS A 9 -15.93 7.93 -5.56
N SER A 10 -16.51 8.31 -6.71
CA SER A 10 -15.95 8.02 -8.03
C SER A 10 -14.73 8.88 -8.38
N ASP A 11 -14.41 9.90 -7.59
CA ASP A 11 -13.27 10.79 -7.89
C ASP A 11 -11.94 10.24 -7.35
N TYR A 12 -11.94 9.12 -6.63
CA TYR A 12 -10.75 8.51 -6.02
C TYR A 12 -10.30 7.32 -6.85
N THR A 13 -9.04 7.36 -7.31
CA THR A 13 -8.50 6.37 -8.25
C THR A 13 -7.47 5.44 -7.65
N VAL A 14 -6.97 5.76 -6.45
CA VAL A 14 -5.99 4.94 -5.73
C VAL A 14 -6.47 4.68 -4.31
N GLY A 15 -6.40 3.41 -3.90
CA GLY A 15 -6.59 3.01 -2.51
C GLY A 15 -5.25 2.83 -1.80
N LEU A 16 -5.15 3.24 -0.54
CA LEU A 16 -3.99 2.99 0.30
C LEU A 16 -4.44 2.38 1.62
N ILE A 17 -3.87 1.23 1.96
CA ILE A 17 -4.25 0.46 3.14
C ILE A 17 -3.05 0.41 4.08
N CYS A 18 -3.27 0.85 5.31
CA CYS A 18 -2.30 0.80 6.39
C CYS A 18 -2.71 -0.26 7.42
N ALA A 19 -1.72 -0.92 8.02
CA ALA A 19 -1.96 -1.85 9.11
C ALA A 19 -2.11 -1.17 10.47
N LEU A 20 -1.39 -0.06 10.67
CA LEU A 20 -1.28 0.62 11.96
C LEU A 20 -1.71 2.10 11.88
N PRO A 21 -2.24 2.67 12.97
CA PRO A 21 -2.58 4.09 13.02
C PRO A 21 -1.39 5.02 12.74
N LEU A 22 -0.18 4.63 13.13
CA LEU A 22 1.04 5.40 12.86
C LEU A 22 1.35 5.47 11.35
N GLU A 23 1.13 4.37 10.63
CA GLU A 23 1.31 4.31 9.17
C GLU A 23 0.25 5.18 8.47
N MET A 24 -1.00 5.14 8.94
CA MET A 24 -2.06 6.02 8.44
C MET A 24 -1.74 7.49 8.73
N ALA A 25 -1.18 7.81 9.90
CA ALA A 25 -0.74 9.16 10.22
C ALA A 25 0.34 9.63 9.25
N ALA A 26 1.34 8.80 8.97
CA ALA A 26 2.37 9.10 7.98
C ALA A 26 1.78 9.30 6.58
N ALA A 27 0.86 8.44 6.14
CA ALA A 27 0.19 8.57 4.85
C ALA A 27 -0.60 9.89 4.73
N LYS A 28 -1.30 10.30 5.80
CA LYS A 28 -2.04 11.58 5.85
C LYS A 28 -1.11 12.79 5.79
N SER A 29 0.08 12.70 6.38
CA SER A 29 1.08 13.78 6.31
C SER A 29 1.62 14.00 4.90
N MET A 30 1.49 13.01 4.00
CA MET A 30 1.90 13.12 2.60
C MET A 30 0.86 13.79 1.70
N PHE A 31 -0.32 14.16 2.21
CA PHE A 31 -1.36 14.79 1.39
C PHE A 31 -0.98 16.22 0.98
N ASP A 32 -0.99 16.47 -0.33
CA ASP A 32 -0.95 17.81 -0.91
C ASP A 32 -2.18 18.63 -0.49
N GLU A 33 -3.32 17.95 -0.36
CA GLU A 33 -4.62 18.52 -0.01
C GLU A 33 -5.45 17.49 0.77
N ILE A 34 -6.06 17.93 1.87
CA ILE A 34 -6.96 17.11 2.69
C ILE A 34 -8.40 17.39 2.28
N TYR A 35 -9.16 16.34 2.00
CA TYR A 35 -10.58 16.44 1.63
C TYR A 35 -11.50 16.11 2.81
N PRO A 36 -12.69 16.70 2.88
CA PRO A 36 -13.71 16.32 3.86
C PRO A 36 -14.14 14.86 3.69
N ASP A 37 -14.64 14.28 4.76
CA ASP A 37 -15.20 12.92 4.75
C ASP A 37 -16.42 12.85 3.81
N LEU A 38 -16.56 11.71 3.14
CA LEU A 38 -17.75 11.38 2.37
C LEU A 38 -18.75 10.60 3.24
N PRO A 39 -20.05 10.61 2.88
CA PRO A 39 -21.05 9.78 3.55
C PRO A 39 -20.66 8.30 3.49
N SER A 40 -20.76 7.60 4.62
CA SER A 40 -20.47 6.16 4.67
C SER A 40 -21.40 5.36 3.77
N ARG A 41 -20.90 4.25 3.22
CA ARG A 41 -21.71 3.34 2.41
C ARG A 41 -22.25 2.18 3.26
N PRO A 42 -23.53 1.79 3.07
CA PRO A 42 -24.05 0.59 3.71
C PRO A 42 -23.19 -0.64 3.39
N GLY A 43 -22.82 -1.40 4.42
CA GLY A 43 -21.99 -2.61 4.28
C GLY A 43 -20.48 -2.37 4.36
N ASP A 44 -20.05 -1.11 4.47
CA ASP A 44 -18.65 -0.74 4.64
C ASP A 44 -18.43 -0.02 5.99
N PRO A 45 -17.83 -0.70 6.98
CA PRO A 45 -17.54 -0.11 8.29
C PRO A 45 -16.23 0.70 8.30
N ASN A 46 -15.51 0.80 7.17
CA ASN A 46 -14.23 1.49 7.14
C ASN A 46 -14.41 3.01 7.23
N PHE A 47 -13.45 3.65 7.89
CA PHE A 47 -13.25 5.09 7.83
C PHE A 47 -12.09 5.41 6.90
N TYR A 48 -12.28 6.42 6.06
CA TYR A 48 -11.31 6.81 5.06
C TYR A 48 -10.77 8.20 5.35
N ALA A 49 -9.45 8.35 5.36
CA ALA A 49 -8.84 9.65 5.17
C ALA A 49 -8.74 9.92 3.67
N LEU A 50 -9.33 11.03 3.25
CA LEU A 50 -9.44 11.41 1.85
C LEU A 50 -8.53 12.60 1.55
N GLY A 51 -7.81 12.53 0.46
CA GLY A 51 -6.90 13.61 0.08
C GLY A 51 -6.32 13.42 -1.30
N ARG A 52 -5.27 14.19 -1.58
CA ARG A 52 -4.54 14.17 -2.85
C ARG A 52 -3.05 13.97 -2.62
N ILE A 53 -2.45 13.04 -3.35
CA ILE A 53 -0.99 12.90 -3.51
C ILE A 53 -0.74 12.77 -5.00
N ALA A 54 -0.59 13.90 -5.70
CA ALA A 54 -0.72 14.04 -7.15
C ALA A 54 -2.10 13.65 -7.73
N VAL A 55 -2.69 12.54 -7.28
CA VAL A 55 -4.02 12.01 -7.59
C VAL A 55 -4.87 11.88 -6.32
N ASN A 56 -6.18 11.78 -6.48
CA ASN A 56 -7.10 11.58 -5.36
C ASN A 56 -6.94 10.16 -4.79
N ILE A 57 -6.66 10.08 -3.50
CA ILE A 57 -6.35 8.85 -2.79
C ILE A 57 -7.29 8.66 -1.59
N ALA A 58 -7.77 7.42 -1.42
CA ALA A 58 -8.54 7.01 -0.25
C ALA A 58 -7.67 6.13 0.64
N VAL A 59 -7.40 6.58 1.87
CA VAL A 59 -6.56 5.88 2.84
C VAL A 59 -7.44 5.21 3.89
N ALA A 60 -7.31 3.91 4.09
CA ALA A 60 -7.94 3.18 5.21
C ALA A 60 -6.89 2.53 6.11
N CYS A 61 -7.25 2.33 7.37
CA CYS A 61 -6.46 1.56 8.31
C CYS A 61 -7.22 0.29 8.71
N LEU A 62 -6.51 -0.79 9.01
CA LEU A 62 -7.10 -1.98 9.62
C LEU A 62 -7.82 -1.63 10.95
N PRO A 63 -8.83 -2.42 11.35
CA PRO A 63 -9.49 -2.25 12.63
C PRO A 63 -8.48 -2.27 13.78
N LEU A 64 -8.74 -1.44 14.79
CA LEU A 64 -7.81 -1.26 15.91
C LEU A 64 -7.50 -2.60 16.59
N LYS A 65 -6.21 -2.91 16.75
CA LYS A 65 -5.68 -4.17 17.31
C LYS A 65 -5.99 -5.43 16.49
N VAL A 66 -6.48 -5.30 15.25
CA VAL A 66 -6.69 -6.42 14.33
C VAL A 66 -5.67 -6.31 13.20
N TYR A 67 -4.85 -7.33 13.04
CA TYR A 67 -3.81 -7.42 12.01
C TYR A 67 -3.94 -8.70 11.21
N GLY A 68 -3.21 -8.79 10.11
CA GLY A 68 -3.12 -9.96 9.27
C GLY A 68 -3.83 -9.83 7.92
N THR A 69 -3.56 -10.80 7.06
CA THR A 69 -3.95 -10.81 5.65
C THR A 69 -5.46 -10.83 5.45
N THR A 70 -6.21 -11.56 6.27
CA THR A 70 -7.69 -11.61 6.21
C THR A 70 -8.31 -10.25 6.46
N SER A 71 -7.85 -9.53 7.49
CA SER A 71 -8.35 -8.19 7.81
C SER A 71 -8.06 -7.21 6.67
N ALA A 72 -6.83 -7.24 6.13
CA ALA A 72 -6.44 -6.42 4.99
C ALA A 72 -7.28 -6.71 3.74
N ALA A 73 -7.57 -7.98 3.46
CA ALA A 73 -8.42 -8.37 2.33
C ALA A 73 -9.85 -7.84 2.47
N VAL A 74 -10.43 -7.86 3.69
CA VAL A 74 -11.77 -7.32 3.97
C VAL A 74 -11.80 -5.82 3.74
N VAL A 75 -10.86 -5.06 4.32
CA VAL A 75 -10.74 -3.60 4.13
C VAL A 75 -10.55 -3.26 2.66
N ALA A 76 -9.68 -3.97 1.95
CA ALA A 76 -9.43 -3.75 0.53
C ALA A 76 -10.68 -3.97 -0.33
N THR A 77 -11.41 -5.07 -0.06
CA THR A 77 -12.62 -5.42 -0.81
C THR A 77 -13.72 -4.38 -0.59
N GLN A 78 -13.93 -3.97 0.65
CA GLN A 78 -14.92 -2.95 1.01
C GLN A 78 -14.56 -1.58 0.39
N MET A 79 -13.29 -1.18 0.45
CA MET A 79 -12.79 0.02 -0.21
C MET A 79 -13.06 -0.01 -1.71
N GLN A 80 -12.78 -1.12 -2.38
CA GLN A 80 -13.05 -1.27 -3.81
C GLN A 80 -14.56 -1.17 -4.14
N CYS A 81 -15.44 -1.70 -3.29
CA CYS A 81 -16.88 -1.55 -3.45
C CYS A 81 -17.36 -0.10 -3.23
N THR A 82 -16.75 0.61 -2.28
CA THR A 82 -17.14 1.98 -1.94
C THR A 82 -16.65 3.00 -2.96
N PHE A 83 -15.42 2.85 -3.43
CA PHE A 83 -14.77 3.70 -4.43
C PHE A 83 -14.61 2.94 -5.75
N GLY A 84 -15.68 2.92 -6.55
CA GLY A 84 -15.76 2.11 -7.77
C GLY A 84 -14.74 2.45 -8.86
N GLU A 85 -14.10 3.62 -8.80
CA GLU A 85 -13.09 4.07 -9.76
C GLU A 85 -11.65 3.81 -9.30
N ILE A 86 -11.44 3.12 -8.16
CA ILE A 86 -10.11 2.68 -7.74
C ILE A 86 -9.52 1.73 -8.79
N GLN A 87 -8.39 2.13 -9.35
CA GLN A 87 -7.67 1.37 -10.38
C GLN A 87 -6.71 0.35 -9.75
N PHE A 88 -6.12 0.70 -8.61
CA PHE A 88 -5.24 -0.18 -7.84
C PHE A 88 -5.18 0.25 -6.37
N GLY A 89 -4.89 -0.71 -5.50
CA GLY A 89 -4.63 -0.50 -4.07
C GLY A 89 -3.15 -0.70 -3.74
N LEU A 90 -2.65 0.06 -2.76
CA LEU A 90 -1.33 -0.09 -2.19
C LEU A 90 -1.45 -0.51 -0.72
N MET A 91 -0.83 -1.63 -0.35
CA MET A 91 -0.60 -1.96 1.06
C MET A 91 0.73 -1.31 1.48
N VAL A 92 0.68 -0.36 2.41
CA VAL A 92 1.84 0.42 2.84
C VAL A 92 1.95 0.36 4.35
N GLY A 93 3.13 0.00 4.84
CA GLY A 93 3.39 -0.08 6.28
C GLY A 93 4.86 -0.34 6.59
N ILE A 94 5.17 -0.38 7.87
CA ILE A 94 6.51 -0.72 8.36
C ILE A 94 6.70 -2.24 8.31
N GLY A 95 7.93 -2.65 8.01
CA GLY A 95 8.31 -4.07 7.95
C GLY A 95 9.61 -4.33 8.70
N GLY A 96 9.79 -5.58 9.12
CA GLY A 96 11.09 -6.07 9.61
C GLY A 96 11.98 -6.50 8.45
N GLY A 97 13.26 -6.16 8.51
CA GLY A 97 14.27 -6.63 7.57
C GLY A 97 15.13 -7.73 8.18
N VAL A 98 15.48 -8.74 7.39
CA VAL A 98 16.48 -9.75 7.76
C VAL A 98 17.59 -9.72 6.73
N LEU A 99 18.82 -9.51 7.18
CA LEU A 99 20.01 -9.62 6.34
C LEU A 99 20.21 -11.08 5.95
N VAL A 100 20.04 -11.38 4.66
CA VAL A 100 20.27 -12.71 4.09
C VAL A 100 21.24 -12.58 2.91
N GLY A 101 22.42 -13.18 3.05
CA GLY A 101 23.41 -13.24 1.98
C GLY A 101 23.96 -11.87 1.59
N LYS A 102 23.79 -11.49 0.31
CA LYS A 102 24.34 -10.25 -0.28
C LYS A 102 23.35 -9.09 -0.36
N THR A 103 22.10 -9.29 0.08
CA THR A 103 21.11 -8.21 0.08
C THR A 103 21.35 -7.34 1.31
N ASP A 104 21.89 -6.15 1.07
CA ASP A 104 22.08 -5.12 2.09
C ASP A 104 20.74 -4.41 2.34
N ILE A 105 20.00 -4.84 3.36
CA ILE A 105 18.78 -4.18 3.83
C ILE A 105 19.14 -3.41 5.10
N GLN A 106 18.93 -2.10 5.07
CA GLN A 106 19.22 -1.19 6.17
C GLN A 106 17.94 -0.57 6.73
N LEU A 107 18.02 -0.11 7.99
CA LEU A 107 16.90 0.60 8.61
C LEU A 107 16.63 1.89 7.82
N GLY A 108 15.38 2.08 7.41
CA GLY A 108 14.95 3.22 6.60
C GLY A 108 14.84 2.92 5.11
N ASP A 109 15.27 1.74 4.65
CA ASP A 109 15.05 1.32 3.27
C ASP A 109 13.55 1.15 2.97
N VAL A 110 13.13 1.64 1.79
CA VAL A 110 11.79 1.43 1.26
C VAL A 110 11.84 0.27 0.28
N VAL A 111 11.18 -0.84 0.63
CA VAL A 111 11.11 -2.03 -0.21
C VAL A 111 9.82 -2.01 -1.01
N VAL A 112 9.94 -2.13 -2.33
CA VAL A 112 8.81 -2.25 -3.25
C VAL A 112 8.72 -3.70 -3.73
N SER A 113 7.54 -4.30 -3.62
CA SER A 113 7.29 -5.66 -4.13
C SER A 113 7.57 -5.73 -5.63
N SER A 114 8.41 -6.68 -6.04
CA SER A 114 8.77 -6.92 -7.43
C SER A 114 8.70 -8.42 -7.74
N PRO A 115 8.05 -8.81 -8.85
CA PRO A 115 7.98 -10.22 -9.24
C PRO A 115 9.35 -10.79 -9.62
N THR A 116 9.51 -12.10 -9.43
CA THR A 116 10.64 -12.93 -9.88
C THR A 116 10.13 -14.00 -10.85
N GLU A 117 11.01 -14.89 -11.33
CA GLU A 117 10.61 -16.01 -12.20
C GLU A 117 9.57 -16.93 -11.55
N ASP A 118 9.59 -17.06 -10.23
CA ASP A 118 8.80 -18.01 -9.45
C ASP A 118 7.80 -17.35 -8.49
N SER A 119 7.73 -16.02 -8.43
CA SER A 119 6.88 -15.28 -7.47
C SER A 119 6.29 -14.00 -8.06
N GLY A 120 5.06 -13.66 -7.65
CA GLY A 120 4.45 -12.36 -7.94
C GLY A 120 5.08 -11.18 -7.21
N GLY A 121 6.02 -11.43 -6.29
CA GLY A 121 6.77 -10.40 -5.55
C GLY A 121 6.40 -10.30 -4.07
N VAL A 122 5.41 -11.05 -3.62
CA VAL A 122 5.11 -11.28 -2.18
C VAL A 122 5.01 -12.79 -1.98
N ILE A 123 5.72 -13.30 -0.98
CA ILE A 123 5.75 -14.73 -0.65
C ILE A 123 5.12 -14.90 0.72
N GLN A 124 4.08 -15.73 0.79
CA GLN A 124 3.49 -16.15 2.05
C GLN A 124 4.26 -17.36 2.58
N TYR A 125 5.16 -17.12 3.55
CA TYR A 125 6.09 -18.15 4.05
C TYR A 125 5.44 -19.14 5.02
N ASP A 126 4.31 -18.78 5.63
CA ASP A 126 3.56 -19.59 6.60
C ASP A 126 2.48 -20.45 5.93
N TYR A 127 2.40 -20.44 4.60
CA TYR A 127 1.40 -21.17 3.82
C TYR A 127 2.06 -22.14 2.86
N GLY A 128 1.73 -23.42 3.02
CA GLY A 128 2.23 -24.48 2.18
C GLY A 128 1.69 -25.83 2.61
N LYS A 129 2.10 -26.87 1.89
CA LYS A 129 1.75 -28.25 2.20
C LYS A 129 2.93 -28.90 2.91
N SER A 130 2.68 -29.51 4.06
CA SER A 130 3.68 -30.37 4.68
C SER A 130 3.83 -31.64 3.84
N ILE A 131 5.06 -31.92 3.41
CA ILE A 131 5.46 -33.15 2.74
C ILE A 131 6.22 -34.06 3.71
N GLU A 132 6.63 -35.24 3.24
CA GLU A 132 7.41 -36.18 4.05
C GLU A 132 8.61 -35.48 4.70
N ASN A 133 8.93 -35.87 5.94
CA ASN A 133 9.98 -35.29 6.79
C ASN A 133 9.72 -33.86 7.31
N GLY A 134 8.48 -33.37 7.25
CA GLY A 134 8.09 -32.10 7.89
C GLY A 134 8.53 -30.84 7.12
N VAL A 135 9.01 -31.01 5.89
CA VAL A 135 9.31 -29.90 4.98
C VAL A 135 7.99 -29.26 4.53
N ILE A 136 7.92 -27.93 4.52
CA ILE A 136 6.78 -27.19 3.99
C ILE A 136 7.09 -26.84 2.53
N GLU A 137 6.31 -27.38 1.61
CA GLU A 137 6.37 -27.05 0.19
C GLU A 137 5.38 -25.92 -0.12
N ARG A 138 5.86 -24.86 -0.79
CA ARG A 138 5.01 -23.76 -1.26
C ARG A 138 4.11 -24.26 -2.40
N THR A 139 2.80 -24.26 -2.20
CA THR A 139 1.82 -24.80 -3.18
C THR A 139 1.13 -23.74 -4.04
N GLY A 140 1.53 -22.47 -3.94
CA GLY A 140 0.94 -21.37 -4.72
C GLY A 140 1.78 -20.10 -4.70
N PHE A 141 1.30 -19.09 -5.42
CA PHE A 141 1.91 -17.75 -5.47
C PHE A 141 0.81 -16.68 -5.48
N LEU A 142 1.12 -15.52 -4.91
CA LEU A 142 0.25 -14.35 -5.00
C LEU A 142 0.37 -13.72 -6.39
N ASN A 143 -0.70 -13.04 -6.82
CA ASN A 143 -0.70 -12.32 -8.08
C ASN A 143 0.41 -11.27 -8.13
N ARG A 144 0.95 -11.04 -9.32
CA ARG A 144 1.89 -9.93 -9.58
C ARG A 144 1.17 -8.58 -9.52
N PRO A 145 1.88 -7.48 -9.16
CA PRO A 145 1.35 -6.12 -9.28
C PRO A 145 0.85 -5.80 -10.70
N PRO A 146 -0.16 -4.92 -10.84
CA PRO A 146 -0.60 -4.41 -12.14
C PRO A 146 0.54 -3.83 -12.96
N GLN A 147 0.44 -3.93 -14.30
CA GLN A 147 1.50 -3.47 -15.22
C GLN A 147 1.86 -2.00 -15.03
N VAL A 148 0.89 -1.13 -14.69
CA VAL A 148 1.13 0.29 -14.41
C VAL A 148 2.12 0.47 -13.24
N LEU A 149 2.01 -0.33 -12.18
CA LEU A 149 2.90 -0.27 -11.03
C LEU A 149 4.28 -0.84 -11.34
N LEU A 150 4.36 -1.90 -12.15
CA LEU A 150 5.65 -2.45 -12.60
C LEU A 150 6.42 -1.43 -13.46
N ASN A 151 5.72 -0.73 -14.36
CA ASN A 151 6.31 0.34 -15.15
C ASN A 151 6.75 1.52 -14.27
N ALA A 152 5.94 1.91 -13.28
CA ALA A 152 6.31 2.94 -12.32
C ALA A 152 7.55 2.55 -11.49
N ALA A 153 7.66 1.28 -11.06
CA ALA A 153 8.83 0.76 -10.35
C ALA A 153 10.11 0.84 -11.19
N ASN A 154 10.03 0.59 -12.51
CA ASN A 154 11.17 0.77 -13.42
C ASN A 154 11.62 2.24 -13.47
N VAL A 155 10.68 3.19 -13.54
CA VAL A 155 11.01 4.63 -13.51
C VAL A 155 11.63 5.02 -12.17
N LEU A 156 11.05 4.55 -11.06
CA LEU A 156 11.58 4.79 -9.72
C LEU A 156 13.02 4.28 -9.58
N GLN A 157 13.29 3.06 -10.06
CA GLN A 157 14.64 2.49 -10.03
C GLN A 157 15.62 3.26 -10.93
N ALA A 158 15.19 3.71 -12.11
CA ALA A 158 16.02 4.52 -12.99
C ALA A 158 16.37 5.89 -12.38
N ASN A 159 15.39 6.53 -11.73
CA ASN A 159 15.59 7.80 -11.02
C ASN A 159 16.52 7.63 -9.82
N TYR A 160 16.34 6.58 -9.03
CA TYR A 160 17.23 6.27 -7.91
C TYR A 160 18.69 6.08 -8.37
N LYS A 161 18.93 5.35 -9.47
CA LYS A 161 20.27 5.19 -10.07
C LYS A 161 20.90 6.51 -10.53
N LYS A 162 20.08 7.52 -10.87
CA LYS A 162 20.54 8.87 -11.21
C LYS A 162 20.66 9.80 -10.00
N GLY A 163 20.34 9.33 -8.79
CA GLY A 163 20.29 10.17 -7.59
C GLY A 163 19.09 11.11 -7.53
N PHE A 164 18.06 10.89 -8.35
CA PHE A 164 16.84 11.69 -8.36
C PHE A 164 15.84 11.09 -7.37
N SER A 165 15.81 11.64 -6.16
CA SER A 165 14.86 11.25 -5.11
C SER A 165 14.36 12.49 -4.37
N GLN A 166 13.05 12.55 -4.16
CA GLN A 166 12.40 13.58 -3.31
C GLN A 166 12.33 13.14 -1.84
N MET A 167 12.75 11.91 -1.51
CA MET A 167 12.69 11.38 -0.14
C MET A 167 13.39 12.28 0.89
N PRO A 168 14.61 12.83 0.63
CA PRO A 168 15.25 13.72 1.60
C PRO A 168 14.44 14.99 1.89
N SER A 169 13.76 15.54 0.88
CA SER A 169 12.91 16.71 1.04
C SER A 169 11.69 16.39 1.89
N TYR A 170 10.97 15.30 1.58
CA TYR A 170 9.82 14.86 2.37
C TYR A 170 10.17 14.57 3.83
N LEU A 171 11.29 13.89 4.08
CA LEU A 171 11.76 13.62 5.45
C LEU A 171 12.10 14.92 6.20
N SER A 172 12.64 15.93 5.50
CA SER A 172 12.99 17.22 6.10
C SER A 172 11.76 18.08 6.41
N GLU A 173 10.67 17.92 5.68
CA GLU A 173 9.39 18.61 5.94
C GLU A 173 8.58 17.96 7.07
N MET A 174 8.83 16.68 7.36
CA MET A 174 8.14 15.92 8.39
C MET A 174 8.81 15.98 9.78
N LEU A 175 10.06 16.44 9.88
CA LEU A 175 10.86 16.54 11.11
C LEU A 175 11.03 18.00 11.56
#